data_AF-S8D4V5-F1
#
_entry.id   AF-S8D4V5-F1
#
_cell.length_a   1.000
_cell.length_b   1.000
_cell.length_c   1.000
_cell.angle_alpha   90.00
_cell.angle_beta   90.00
_cell.angle_gamma   90.00
#
_symmetry.space_group_name_H-M   'P 1'
#
loop_
_entity.id
_entity.type
_entity.pdbx_description
1 polymer ?
#
loop_
_entity_poly.entity_id
_entity_poly.type
_entity_poly.pdbx_seq_one_letter_code
_entity_poly.pdbx_strand_id
1 'polypeptide(L)'
;FSDPDGLNQKLRDSWMAESVAEIVKNLPKAPLLVQIHAAEGSGRHRIQIEEAIEEEWAAVKRRWQRGEYTAPDGVIFVGELEEEEEDPVTKGWGVVVQGRGGDCGPTCYLLKTDRARGGRGMDQCVHFCLMRTNNLMANYLEQFKDSWLLK
;
A
#
# COMPACT_ATOMS: atom_id res chain seq x y z
N PHE A 1 1.03 29.99 9.17
CA PHE A 1 0.47 29.26 8.01
C PHE A 1 1.04 27.84 8.06
N SER A 2 0.27 26.90 8.60
CA SER A 2 0.64 25.49 8.55
C SER A 2 0.21 24.96 7.19
N ASP A 3 1.13 24.36 6.46
CA ASP A 3 0.90 23.72 5.16
C ASP A 3 0.09 22.42 5.38
N PRO A 4 -1.22 22.40 5.05
CA PRO A 4 -2.07 21.24 5.32
C PRO A 4 -1.66 20.02 4.48
N ASP A 5 -1.10 20.25 3.28
CA ASP A 5 -0.60 19.19 2.40
C ASP A 5 0.66 18.52 2.97
N GLY A 6 1.55 19.31 3.55
CA GLY A 6 2.76 18.80 4.22
C GLY A 6 2.48 17.91 5.43
N LEU A 7 1.38 18.14 6.16
CA LEU A 7 0.97 17.30 7.30
C LEU A 7 0.38 15.97 6.84
N ASN A 8 -0.48 16.00 5.81
CA ASN A 8 -1.06 14.81 5.20
C ASN A 8 0.00 13.92 4.57
N GLN A 9 1.05 14.52 4.02
CA GLN A 9 2.16 13.75 3.47
C GLN A 9 2.95 13.01 4.54
N LYS A 10 3.36 13.69 5.61
CA LYS A 10 4.10 13.06 6.73
C LYS A 10 3.32 11.92 7.36
N LEU A 11 2.00 12.05 7.43
CA LEU A 11 1.12 11.00 7.92
C LEU A 11 1.21 9.73 7.05
N ARG A 12 1.13 9.88 5.73
CA ARG A 12 1.22 8.75 4.79
C ARG A 12 2.60 8.12 4.76
N ASP A 13 3.66 8.92 4.88
CA ASP A 13 5.02 8.43 5.01
C ASP A 13 5.16 7.59 6.30
N SER A 14 4.52 7.99 7.41
CA SER A 14 4.46 7.22 8.65
C SER A 14 3.71 5.89 8.46
N TRP A 15 2.53 5.92 7.84
CA TRP A 15 1.77 4.69 7.55
C TRP A 15 2.57 3.71 6.71
N MET A 16 3.30 4.21 5.71
CA MET A 16 4.16 3.39 4.87
C MET A 16 5.34 2.82 5.67
N ALA A 17 6.01 3.63 6.49
CA ALA A 17 7.10 3.18 7.36
C ALA A 17 6.65 2.12 8.38
N GLU A 18 5.44 2.24 8.92
CA GLU A 18 4.85 1.30 9.88
C GLU A 18 4.43 -0.02 9.22
N SER A 19 4.00 0.01 7.96
CA SER A 19 3.40 -1.15 7.26
C SER A 19 4.36 -1.92 6.34
N VAL A 20 5.45 -1.30 5.86
CA VAL A 20 6.30 -1.88 4.80
C VAL A 20 6.83 -3.27 5.12
N ALA A 21 7.22 -3.53 6.36
CA ALA A 21 7.75 -4.84 6.77
C ALA A 21 6.68 -5.95 6.72
N GLU A 22 5.42 -5.60 7.00
CA GLU A 22 4.30 -6.55 6.94
C GLU A 22 3.80 -6.74 5.50
N ILE A 23 3.84 -5.67 4.69
CA ILE A 23 3.62 -5.73 3.25
C ILE A 23 4.61 -6.71 2.61
N VAL A 24 5.92 -6.55 2.85
CA VAL A 24 6.98 -7.40 2.29
C VAL A 24 6.75 -8.88 2.60
N LYS A 25 6.27 -9.20 3.81
CA LYS A 25 5.93 -10.58 4.21
C LYS A 25 4.73 -11.16 3.47
N ASN A 26 3.78 -10.32 3.06
CA ASN A 26 2.56 -10.73 2.38
C ASN A 26 2.61 -10.60 0.86
N LEU A 27 3.69 -10.06 0.27
CA LEU A 27 3.87 -9.95 -1.19
C LEU A 27 3.61 -11.25 -1.98
N PRO A 28 3.86 -12.47 -1.46
CA PRO A 28 3.46 -13.70 -2.18
C PRO A 28 1.95 -13.86 -2.42
N LYS A 29 1.10 -13.09 -1.71
CA LYS A 29 -0.35 -13.02 -1.87
C LYS A 29 -0.80 -11.78 -2.64
N ALA A 30 0.14 -11.03 -3.23
CA ALA A 30 -0.19 -9.82 -3.96
C ALA A 30 -1.10 -10.14 -5.17
N PRO A 31 -1.96 -9.20 -5.59
CA PRO A 31 -2.06 -7.80 -5.12
C PRO A 31 -2.59 -7.68 -3.68
N LEU A 32 -2.14 -6.66 -2.94
CA LEU A 32 -2.51 -6.46 -1.54
C LEU A 32 -3.33 -5.20 -1.35
N LEU A 33 -4.30 -5.28 -0.44
CA LEU A 33 -5.01 -4.14 0.13
C LEU A 33 -4.65 -4.05 1.61
N VAL A 34 -4.09 -2.91 2.01
CA VAL A 34 -3.77 -2.61 3.40
C VAL A 34 -4.74 -1.56 3.89
N GLN A 35 -5.45 -1.85 4.97
CA GLN A 35 -6.34 -0.91 5.65
C GLN A 35 -5.65 -0.36 6.90
N ILE A 36 -5.58 0.97 7.00
CA ILE A 36 -5.03 1.70 8.14
C ILE A 36 -6.19 2.28 8.94
N HIS A 37 -6.31 1.91 10.21
CA HIS A 37 -7.26 2.53 11.14
C HIS A 37 -6.52 3.26 12.26
N ALA A 38 -7.11 4.35 12.75
CA ALA A 38 -6.63 5.12 13.87
C ALA A 38 -6.41 4.26 15.10
N ALA A 39 -5.40 4.62 15.88
CA ALA A 39 -5.05 3.91 17.10
C ALA A 39 -6.13 4.11 18.17
N GLU A 40 -6.80 3.02 18.58
CA GLU A 40 -7.60 3.04 19.81
C GLU A 40 -6.67 2.85 21.01
N GLY A 41 -6.25 3.95 21.63
CA GLY A 41 -5.54 3.97 22.92
C GLY A 41 -4.04 3.63 22.92
N SER A 42 -3.51 2.90 21.92
CA SER A 42 -2.10 2.45 21.90
C SER A 42 -1.12 3.40 21.19
N GLY A 43 -1.62 4.42 20.50
CA GLY A 43 -0.83 5.34 19.69
C GLY A 43 -0.27 4.77 18.37
N ARG A 44 -0.39 3.46 18.11
CA ARG A 44 -0.03 2.84 16.82
C ARG A 44 -1.26 2.52 15.98
N HIS A 45 -1.20 2.78 14.68
CA HIS A 45 -2.29 2.47 13.76
C HIS A 45 -2.56 0.97 13.73
N ARG A 46 -3.85 0.59 13.63
CA ARG A 46 -4.22 -0.81 13.35
C ARG A 46 -4.08 -1.04 11.85
N ILE A 47 -3.16 -1.93 11.48
CA ILE A 47 -2.89 -2.33 10.10
C ILE A 47 -3.58 -3.66 9.84
N GLN A 48 -4.32 -3.77 8.74
CA GLN A 48 -4.88 -5.03 8.25
C GLN A 48 -4.45 -5.22 6.81
N ILE A 49 -3.92 -6.40 6.48
CA ILE A 49 -3.48 -6.74 5.11
C ILE A 49 -4.33 -7.90 4.61
N GLU A 50 -4.93 -7.71 3.45
CA GLU A 50 -5.69 -8.71 2.72
C GLU A 50 -5.26 -8.76 1.24
N GLU A 51 -5.61 -9.85 0.56
CA GLU A 51 -5.45 -9.96 -0.88
C GLU A 51 -6.48 -9.04 -1.56
N ALA A 52 -6.02 -8.24 -2.52
CA ALA A 52 -6.87 -7.33 -3.25
C ALA A 52 -7.53 -8.05 -4.43
N ILE A 53 -8.79 -8.45 -4.25
CA ILE A 53 -9.57 -9.08 -5.31
C ILE A 53 -10.33 -7.99 -6.07
N GLU A 54 -9.97 -7.75 -7.33
CA GLU A 54 -10.53 -6.67 -8.16
C GLU A 54 -12.06 -6.77 -8.23
N GLU A 55 -12.59 -7.98 -8.37
CA GLU A 55 -14.02 -8.27 -8.46
C GLU A 55 -14.77 -7.95 -7.15
N GLU A 56 -14.10 -8.07 -6.00
CA GLU A 56 -14.69 -7.79 -4.69
C GLU A 56 -14.61 -6.32 -4.28
N TRP A 57 -13.74 -5.53 -4.93
CA TRP A 57 -13.48 -4.15 -4.56
C TRP A 57 -14.73 -3.28 -4.53
N ALA A 58 -15.62 -3.44 -5.51
CA ALA A 58 -16.89 -2.72 -5.54
C ALA A 58 -17.79 -3.07 -4.34
N ALA A 59 -17.77 -4.32 -3.88
CA ALA A 59 -18.53 -4.76 -2.72
C ALA A 59 -17.91 -4.25 -1.42
N VAL A 60 -16.57 -4.32 -1.28
CA VAL A 60 -15.83 -3.78 -0.13
C VAL A 60 -16.09 -2.28 0.03
N LYS A 61 -15.99 -1.50 -1.05
CA LYS A 61 -16.32 -0.06 -1.05
C LYS A 61 -17.75 0.22 -0.58
N ARG A 62 -18.74 -0.51 -1.10
CA ARG A 62 -20.15 -0.33 -0.69
C ARG A 62 -20.35 -0.63 0.80
N ARG A 63 -19.68 -1.66 1.34
CA ARG A 63 -19.76 -2.01 2.76
C ARG A 63 -19.24 -0.88 3.65
N TRP A 64 -18.13 -0.23 3.28
CA TRP A 64 -17.63 0.95 3.99
C TRP A 64 -18.59 2.14 3.89
N GLN A 65 -19.16 2.41 2.71
CA GLN A 65 -20.13 3.51 2.50
C GLN A 65 -21.42 3.33 3.30
N ARG A 66 -21.91 2.09 3.44
CA ARG A 66 -23.10 1.76 4.24
C ARG A 66 -22.83 1.74 5.75
N GLY A 67 -21.57 1.87 6.17
CA GLY A 67 -21.19 1.79 7.58
C GLY A 67 -21.34 0.40 8.20
N GLU A 68 -21.36 -0.66 7.38
CA GLU A 68 -21.43 -2.05 7.86
C GLU A 68 -20.14 -2.48 8.56
N TYR A 69 -19.04 -1.85 8.21
CA TYR A 69 -17.73 -1.97 8.85
C TYR A 69 -17.15 -0.58 9.07
N THR A 70 -16.27 -0.45 10.06
CA THR A 70 -15.50 0.77 10.29
C THR A 70 -14.65 1.04 9.05
N ALA A 71 -14.97 2.12 8.33
CA ALA A 71 -14.15 2.55 7.20
C ALA A 71 -12.73 2.91 7.68
N PRO A 72 -11.68 2.51 6.94
CA PRO A 72 -10.31 2.85 7.31
C PRO A 72 -10.05 4.36 7.20
N ASP A 73 -9.03 4.81 7.92
CA ASP A 73 -8.49 6.17 7.82
C ASP A 73 -7.53 6.32 6.64
N GLY A 74 -6.99 5.21 6.14
CA GLY A 74 -6.21 5.17 4.91
C GLY A 74 -6.13 3.77 4.32
N VAL A 75 -5.80 3.71 3.04
CA VAL A 75 -5.56 2.45 2.33
C VAL A 75 -4.23 2.49 1.60
N ILE A 76 -3.55 1.35 1.55
CA ILE A 76 -2.36 1.13 0.73
C ILE A 76 -2.65 -0.03 -0.22
N PHE A 77 -2.52 0.21 -1.52
CA PHE A 77 -2.59 -0.83 -2.53
C PHE A 77 -1.18 -1.21 -2.96
N VAL A 78 -0.93 -2.50 -3.16
CA VAL A 78 0.36 -3.04 -3.61
C VAL A 78 0.14 -3.99 -4.78
N GLY A 79 0.73 -3.69 -5.93
CA GLY A 79 0.68 -4.53 -7.13
C GLY A 79 2.08 -4.81 -7.69
N GLU A 80 2.25 -5.97 -8.34
CA GLU A 80 3.53 -6.35 -8.98
C GLU A 80 3.73 -5.55 -10.27
N LEU A 81 4.87 -4.88 -10.44
CA LEU A 81 5.16 -4.22 -11.71
C LEU A 81 5.67 -5.26 -12.70
N GLU A 82 5.08 -5.31 -13.89
CA GLU A 82 5.66 -6.04 -15.02
C GLU A 82 6.94 -5.29 -15.44
N GLU A 83 8.10 -5.74 -14.97
CA GLU A 83 9.40 -5.31 -15.50
C GLU A 83 9.74 -6.25 -16.68
N GLU A 84 9.91 -5.69 -17.88
CA GLU A 84 10.04 -6.49 -19.12
C GLU A 84 11.27 -7.42 -19.10
N GLU A 85 12.39 -7.04 -18.48
CA GLU A 85 13.55 -7.92 -18.31
C GLU A 85 14.42 -7.42 -17.14
N GLU A 86 14.46 -8.13 -16.01
CA GLU A 86 15.60 -8.12 -15.06
C GLU A 86 15.40 -9.26 -14.03
N ASP A 87 16.48 -10.00 -13.75
CA ASP A 87 16.64 -11.14 -12.83
C ASP A 87 15.38 -11.70 -12.11
N PRO A 88 15.07 -13.02 -12.22
CA PRO A 88 13.91 -13.65 -11.53
C PRO A 88 13.97 -13.59 -9.99
N VAL A 89 15.05 -13.05 -9.45
CA VAL A 89 15.33 -12.88 -8.02
C VAL A 89 14.85 -11.51 -7.52
N THR A 90 14.79 -10.50 -8.39
CA THR A 90 14.34 -9.14 -8.08
C THR A 90 12.92 -8.95 -8.57
N LYS A 91 12.06 -8.32 -7.76
CA LYS A 91 10.70 -7.94 -8.15
C LYS A 91 10.43 -6.47 -7.83
N GLY A 92 9.83 -5.77 -8.78
CA GLY A 92 9.30 -4.41 -8.61
C GLY A 92 7.84 -4.42 -8.18
N TRP A 93 7.46 -3.50 -7.30
CA TRP A 93 6.11 -3.38 -6.77
C TRP A 93 5.67 -1.92 -6.76
N GLY A 94 4.50 -1.65 -7.31
CA GLY A 94 3.85 -0.35 -7.24
C GLY A 94 3.02 -0.26 -5.98
N VAL A 95 3.24 0.79 -5.19
CA VAL A 95 2.55 1.01 -3.91
C VAL A 95 1.82 2.35 -3.94
N VAL A 96 0.52 2.35 -3.72
CA VAL A 96 -0.31 3.56 -3.74
C VAL A 96 -0.97 3.76 -2.39
N VAL A 97 -0.74 4.91 -1.76
CA VAL A 97 -1.28 5.27 -0.44
C VAL A 97 -2.32 6.38 -0.59
N GLN A 98 -3.50 6.18 -0.02
CA GLN A 98 -4.57 7.18 0.07
C GLN A 98 -5.04 7.31 1.52
N GLY A 99 -5.39 8.54 1.92
CA GLY A 99 -6.01 8.82 3.21
C GLY A 99 -7.49 9.18 3.03
N ARG A 100 -8.28 9.02 4.09
CA ARG A 100 -9.67 9.44 4.18
C ARG A 100 -9.74 10.97 4.29
N GLY A 101 -10.38 11.63 3.32
CA GLY A 101 -10.54 13.09 3.30
C GLY A 101 -10.04 13.70 1.98
N GLY A 102 -10.95 14.39 1.28
CA GLY A 102 -10.99 14.60 -0.18
C GLY A 102 -9.93 15.44 -0.88
N ASP A 103 -8.90 15.99 -0.22
CA ASP A 103 -8.14 17.11 -0.81
C ASP A 103 -6.66 16.82 -1.14
N CYS A 104 -6.12 15.66 -0.76
CA CYS A 104 -4.72 15.32 -1.07
C CYS A 104 -4.69 14.10 -2.01
N GLY A 105 -4.24 14.30 -3.26
CA GLY A 105 -4.05 13.22 -4.24
C GLY A 105 -3.13 12.10 -3.73
N PRO A 106 -3.16 10.88 -4.29
CA PRO A 106 -2.45 9.72 -3.75
C PRO A 106 -0.93 9.94 -3.62
N THR A 107 -0.31 9.26 -2.65
CA THR A 107 1.15 9.17 -2.54
C THR A 107 1.62 7.84 -3.09
N CYS A 108 2.63 7.86 -3.95
CA CYS A 108 3.10 6.70 -4.68
C CYS A 108 4.50 6.28 -4.24
N TYR A 109 4.76 4.98 -4.17
CA TYR A 109 6.09 4.42 -3.89
C TYR A 109 6.41 3.28 -4.86
N LEU A 110 7.70 3.12 -5.12
CA LEU A 110 8.30 1.95 -5.73
C LEU A 110 8.94 1.13 -4.62
N LEU A 111 8.48 -0.10 -4.45
CA LEU A 111 9.09 -1.09 -3.58
C LEU A 111 9.82 -2.09 -4.47
N LYS A 112 11.14 -2.22 -4.30
CA LYS A 112 11.93 -3.28 -4.93
C LYS A 112 12.27 -4.32 -3.87
N THR A 113 12.09 -5.59 -4.19
CA THR A 113 12.47 -6.71 -3.32
C THR A 113 13.42 -7.65 -4.03
N ASP A 114 14.44 -8.08 -3.31
CA ASP A 114 15.42 -9.07 -3.76
C ASP A 114 15.44 -10.23 -2.75
N ARG A 115 15.46 -11.47 -3.26
CA ARG A 115 15.59 -12.67 -2.44
C ARG A 115 17.04 -13.15 -2.45
N ALA A 116 17.78 -12.82 -1.39
CA ALA A 116 19.09 -13.40 -1.17
C ALA A 116 18.95 -14.90 -0.79
N ARG A 117 19.45 -15.79 -1.65
CA ARG A 117 19.46 -17.23 -1.36
C ARG A 117 20.57 -17.54 -0.34
N GLY A 118 20.18 -17.70 0.92
CA GLY A 118 21.06 -18.25 1.95
C GLY A 118 21.47 -19.70 1.62
N GLY A 119 22.67 -20.11 2.03
CA GLY A 119 23.11 -21.50 1.92
C GLY A 119 22.17 -22.50 2.63
N ARG A 120 22.33 -23.80 2.36
CA ARG A 120 21.46 -24.90 2.85
C ARG A 120 21.02 -24.68 4.31
N GLY A 121 19.73 -24.38 4.50
CA GLY A 121 19.07 -24.38 5.82
C GLY A 121 18.78 -23.01 6.45
N MET A 122 18.98 -21.88 5.74
CA MET A 122 18.59 -20.56 6.25
C MET A 122 17.32 -20.03 5.57
N ASP A 123 16.44 -19.41 6.37
CA ASP A 123 15.23 -18.74 5.91
C ASP A 123 15.57 -17.68 4.85
N GLN A 124 14.73 -17.54 3.82
CA GLN A 124 14.94 -16.59 2.74
C GLN A 124 14.93 -15.16 3.29
N CYS A 125 16.08 -14.48 3.29
CA CYS A 125 16.17 -13.08 3.64
C CYS A 125 15.71 -12.23 2.44
N VAL A 126 14.69 -11.41 2.67
CA VAL A 126 14.21 -10.45 1.66
C VAL A 126 14.87 -9.11 1.94
N HIS A 127 15.74 -8.68 1.04
CA HIS A 127 16.21 -7.30 1.01
C HIS A 127 15.15 -6.46 0.28
N PHE A 128 14.84 -5.28 0.80
CA PHE A 128 13.91 -4.37 0.12
C PHE A 128 14.37 -2.93 0.17
N CYS A 129 14.06 -2.21 -0.91
CA CYS A 129 14.23 -0.77 -1.01
C CYS A 129 12.89 -0.14 -1.32
N LEU A 130 12.50 0.87 -0.52
CA LEU A 130 11.29 1.64 -0.74
C LEU A 130 11.67 3.07 -1.15
N MET A 131 11.14 3.53 -2.27
CA MET A 131 11.39 4.88 -2.78
C MET A 131 10.08 5.56 -3.09
N ARG A 132 9.93 6.81 -2.66
CA ARG A 132 8.77 7.62 -3.04
C ARG A 132 8.92 8.06 -4.50
N THR A 133 7.83 8.05 -5.24
CA THR A 133 7.76 8.52 -6.62
C THR A 133 6.59 9.48 -6.82
N ASN A 134 6.73 10.41 -7.76
CA ASN A 134 5.65 11.32 -8.15
C ASN A 134 4.79 10.73 -9.29
N ASN A 135 5.24 9.63 -9.91
CA ASN A 135 4.55 8.93 -10.99
C ASN A 135 4.68 7.42 -10.81
N LEU A 136 3.55 6.70 -10.85
CA LEU A 136 3.52 5.25 -11.01
C LEU A 136 3.01 4.92 -12.42
N MET A 137 3.21 3.67 -12.85
CA MET A 137 2.67 3.18 -14.12
C MET A 137 1.15 3.39 -14.18
N ALA A 138 0.67 3.88 -15.33
CA ALA A 138 -0.70 4.34 -15.54
C ALA A 138 -1.75 3.29 -15.19
N ASN A 139 -1.49 2.02 -15.47
CA ASN A 139 -2.45 0.92 -15.34
C ASN A 139 -2.82 0.62 -13.87
N TYR A 140 -1.85 0.64 -12.95
CA TYR A 140 -2.09 0.46 -11.51
C TYR A 140 -2.75 1.68 -10.88
N LEU A 141 -2.35 2.86 -11.35
CA LEU A 141 -2.98 4.10 -10.98
C LEU A 141 -4.44 4.16 -11.47
N GLU A 142 -4.79 3.57 -12.61
CA GLU A 142 -6.17 3.58 -13.13
C GLU A 142 -7.15 2.79 -12.28
N GLN A 143 -6.77 1.61 -11.77
CA GLN A 143 -7.62 0.85 -10.83
C GLN A 143 -7.86 1.60 -9.50
N PHE A 144 -6.91 2.45 -9.10
CA PHE A 144 -6.95 3.17 -7.81
C PHE A 144 -7.31 4.66 -7.92
N LYS A 145 -7.28 5.25 -9.12
CA LYS A 145 -7.81 6.59 -9.44
C LYS A 145 -9.29 6.66 -9.08
N ASP A 146 -9.99 5.52 -9.13
CA ASP A 146 -11.39 5.34 -8.73
C ASP A 146 -11.59 4.79 -7.30
N SER A 147 -10.53 4.76 -6.49
CA SER A 147 -10.63 4.53 -5.05
C SER A 147 -11.11 5.81 -4.34
N TRP A 148 -11.72 5.64 -3.18
CA TRP A 148 -12.67 6.49 -2.44
C TRP A 148 -12.15 7.84 -1.90
N LEU A 149 -11.34 8.55 -2.69
CA LEU A 149 -11.38 10.01 -2.75
C LEU A 149 -12.34 10.55 -3.82
N LEU A 150 -12.84 9.72 -4.74
CA LEU A 150 -13.86 10.18 -5.68
C LEU A 150 -15.18 10.43 -4.93
N LYS A 151 -15.40 11.71 -4.66
CA LYS A 151 -16.67 12.41 -4.36
C LYS A 151 -17.94 11.67 -4.74
#